data_AF-A0A7C8MGS1-F1
#
_entry.id   AF-A0A7C8MGS1-F1
#
_cell.length_a   1.000
_cell.length_b   1.000
_cell.length_c   1.000
_cell.angle_alpha   90.00
_cell.angle_beta   90.00
_cell.angle_gamma   90.00
#
_symmetry.space_group_name_H-M   'P 1'
#
loop_
_entity.id
_entity.type
_entity.pdbx_description
1 polymer ?
#
loop_
_entity_poly.entity_id
_entity_poly.type
_entity_poly.pdbx_seq_one_letter_code
_entity_poly.pdbx_strand_id
1 'polypeptide(L)'
;MACQVKLDEDVHATEQPETRLDKISKRNSIGSPLLRLPGEIRNRIWELATGGEGIEIWEDGQDYENGPKKCRVRRVRQQYRQSGYAVFRLSEICRQIQQETTVMPYALNTFTFSVLNFLGGLRGFFDWAYQLSPAQRNAVASIQPHCHAVYEYMEDKTPTLKSAFPSLGRIYILDCSVEHLTPWSIDISTSKALIEQEVRQREGEDVKVFFGGWDLPGHLSGMSKYLKAGFSS
;
A
#
# COMPACT_ATOMS: atom_id res chain seq x y z
N MET A 1 -65.03 -28.60 -21.14
CA MET A 1 -64.52 -27.74 -20.05
C MET A 1 -63.07 -28.15 -19.82
N ALA A 2 -62.11 -27.49 -20.49
CA ALA A 2 -61.41 -26.26 -20.09
C ALA A 2 -60.19 -26.62 -19.20
N CYS A 3 -58.97 -26.13 -19.38
CA CYS A 3 -58.32 -25.30 -20.39
C CYS A 3 -56.82 -25.50 -20.13
N GLN A 4 -56.03 -25.97 -21.11
CA GLN A 4 -54.58 -26.04 -20.99
C GLN A 4 -53.99 -24.68 -21.38
N VAL A 5 -53.46 -23.95 -20.40
CA VAL A 5 -52.70 -22.71 -20.63
C VAL A 5 -51.27 -23.12 -21.00
N LYS A 6 -50.89 -22.90 -22.25
CA LYS A 6 -49.49 -22.86 -22.67
C LYS A 6 -48.88 -21.56 -22.14
N LEU A 7 -47.82 -21.68 -21.35
CA LEU A 7 -46.93 -20.56 -21.05
C LEU A 7 -45.88 -20.52 -22.14
N ASP A 8 -46.11 -19.68 -23.15
CA ASP A 8 -45.06 -19.25 -24.07
C ASP A 8 -44.25 -18.16 -23.34
N GLU A 9 -43.20 -18.57 -22.62
CA GLU A 9 -42.18 -17.65 -22.10
C GLU A 9 -41.24 -17.26 -23.26
N ASP A 10 -41.72 -16.39 -24.14
CA ASP A 10 -40.86 -15.58 -24.99
C ASP A 10 -40.19 -14.51 -24.11
N VAL A 11 -39.11 -14.90 -23.44
CA VAL A 11 -38.15 -14.00 -22.81
C VAL A 11 -37.43 -13.25 -23.94
N HIS A 12 -38.05 -12.18 -24.43
CA HIS A 12 -37.36 -11.15 -25.20
C HIS A 12 -36.21 -10.61 -24.34
N ALA A 13 -35.00 -11.12 -24.62
CA ALA A 13 -33.76 -10.52 -24.18
C ALA A 13 -33.77 -9.06 -24.67
N THR A 14 -34.13 -8.16 -23.77
CA THR A 14 -34.11 -6.73 -24.02
C THR A 14 -32.64 -6.34 -24.14
N GLU A 15 -32.17 -6.18 -25.39
CA GLU A 15 -30.88 -5.58 -25.67
C GLU A 15 -30.82 -4.22 -24.98
N GLN A 16 -30.09 -4.15 -23.86
CA GLN A 16 -29.92 -2.88 -23.20
C GLN A 16 -29.11 -1.96 -24.12
N PRO A 17 -29.56 -0.71 -24.32
CA PRO A 17 -28.92 0.20 -25.24
C PRO A 17 -27.48 0.44 -24.80
N GLU A 18 -26.54 0.20 -25.72
CA GLU A 18 -25.12 0.38 -25.50
C GLU A 18 -24.81 1.81 -25.01
N THR A 19 -24.19 1.91 -23.83
CA THR A 19 -23.94 3.20 -23.22
C THR A 19 -22.83 3.96 -23.97
N ARG A 20 -22.80 5.29 -23.84
CA ARG A 20 -21.69 6.12 -24.38
C ARG A 20 -20.33 5.63 -23.88
N LEU A 21 -20.31 5.11 -22.65
CA LEU A 21 -19.14 4.57 -22.00
C LEU A 21 -18.66 3.30 -22.72
N ASP A 22 -19.55 2.37 -23.03
CA ASP A 22 -19.20 1.14 -23.75
C ASP A 22 -18.60 1.43 -25.12
N LYS A 23 -19.14 2.43 -25.84
CA LYS A 23 -18.60 2.89 -27.13
C LYS A 23 -17.16 3.41 -27.00
N ILE A 24 -16.85 4.18 -25.94
CA ILE A 24 -15.48 4.65 -25.67
C ILE A 24 -14.55 3.47 -25.34
N SER A 25 -15.01 2.53 -24.52
CA SER A 25 -14.22 1.33 -24.19
C SER A 25 -13.90 0.51 -25.44
N LYS A 26 -14.89 0.26 -26.32
CA LYS A 26 -14.68 -0.46 -27.59
C LYS A 26 -13.74 0.29 -28.53
N ARG A 27 -13.88 1.62 -28.64
CA ARG A 27 -12.94 2.43 -29.44
C ARG A 27 -11.52 2.33 -28.89
N ASN A 28 -11.35 2.38 -27.57
CA ASN A 28 -10.04 2.32 -26.93
C ASN A 28 -9.37 0.96 -27.12
N SER A 29 -10.10 -0.15 -27.03
CA SER A 29 -9.54 -1.49 -27.23
C SER A 29 -9.04 -1.72 -28.66
N ILE A 30 -9.64 -1.06 -29.65
CA ILE A 30 -9.24 -1.15 -31.06
C ILE A 30 -8.16 -0.10 -31.41
N GLY A 31 -8.34 1.14 -30.94
CA GLY A 31 -7.52 2.28 -31.35
C GLY A 31 -6.24 2.48 -30.54
N SER A 32 -6.15 1.96 -29.32
CA SER A 32 -4.97 2.11 -28.46
C SER A 32 -3.95 1.01 -28.73
N PRO A 33 -2.71 1.31 -29.16
CA PRO A 33 -1.66 0.31 -29.29
C PRO A 33 -1.38 -0.44 -27.98
N LEU A 34 -1.49 0.25 -26.83
CA LEU A 34 -1.27 -0.31 -25.50
C LEU A 34 -2.38 -1.31 -25.10
N LEU A 35 -3.64 -1.01 -25.40
CA LEU A 35 -4.77 -1.88 -25.04
C LEU A 35 -4.96 -3.07 -25.98
N ARG A 36 -4.27 -3.06 -27.14
CA ARG A 36 -4.20 -4.19 -28.08
C ARG A 36 -3.13 -5.23 -27.71
N LEU A 37 -2.22 -4.91 -26.79
CA LEU A 37 -1.22 -5.87 -26.33
C LEU A 37 -1.90 -7.02 -25.59
N PRO A 38 -1.33 -8.24 -25.56
CA PRO A 38 -1.78 -9.31 -24.68
C PRO A 38 -1.83 -8.87 -23.21
N GLY A 39 -2.77 -9.43 -22.43
CA GLY A 39 -2.99 -9.03 -21.04
C GLY A 39 -1.75 -9.19 -20.17
N GLU A 40 -0.92 -10.20 -20.43
CA GLU A 40 0.33 -10.47 -19.73
C GLU A 40 1.34 -9.33 -19.92
N ILE A 41 1.48 -8.82 -21.15
CA ILE A 41 2.37 -7.71 -21.46
C ILE A 41 1.85 -6.42 -20.81
N ARG A 42 0.54 -6.20 -20.83
CA ARG A 42 -0.07 -5.04 -20.14
C ARG A 42 0.18 -5.09 -18.64
N ASN A 43 -0.08 -6.23 -18.01
CA ASN A 43 0.20 -6.43 -16.58
C ASN A 43 1.65 -6.13 -16.25
N ARG A 44 2.60 -6.58 -17.08
CA ARG A 44 4.03 -6.27 -16.85
C ARG A 44 4.33 -4.78 -16.96
N ILE A 45 3.70 -4.07 -17.89
CA ILE A 45 3.82 -2.60 -18.00
C ILE A 45 3.23 -1.93 -16.76
N TRP A 46 2.07 -2.38 -16.30
CA TRP A 46 1.41 -1.83 -15.12
C TRP A 46 2.20 -2.06 -13.84
N GLU A 47 2.78 -3.24 -13.66
CA GLU A 47 3.68 -3.55 -12.55
C GLU A 47 4.87 -2.60 -12.51
N LEU A 48 5.50 -2.34 -13.65
CA LEU A 48 6.63 -1.42 -13.75
C LEU A 48 6.22 0.05 -13.52
N ALA A 49 5.02 0.43 -13.96
CA ALA A 49 4.53 1.79 -13.82
C ALA A 49 4.03 2.13 -12.40
N THR A 50 3.49 1.13 -11.70
CA THR A 50 2.78 1.31 -10.43
C THR A 50 3.45 0.63 -9.24
N GLY A 51 4.45 -0.23 -9.44
CA GLY A 51 5.03 -1.06 -8.38
C GLY A 51 6.46 -0.67 -8.00
N GLY A 52 6.95 -1.32 -6.95
CA GLY A 52 8.33 -1.20 -6.47
C GLY A 52 8.65 0.12 -5.79
N GLU A 53 7.65 0.94 -5.50
CA GLU A 53 7.82 2.24 -4.86
C GLU A 53 7.66 2.18 -3.35
N GLY A 54 8.35 3.12 -2.71
CA GLY A 54 8.07 3.48 -1.33
C GLY A 54 7.02 4.56 -1.25
N ILE A 55 5.91 4.25 -0.59
CA ILE A 55 4.77 5.13 -0.46
C ILE A 55 4.69 5.66 0.96
N GLU A 56 5.03 6.93 1.13
CA GLU A 56 4.80 7.64 2.38
C GLU A 56 3.37 8.17 2.41
N ILE A 57 2.63 7.73 3.43
CA ILE A 57 1.31 8.23 3.79
C ILE A 57 1.50 9.31 4.85
N TRP A 58 0.88 10.47 4.62
CA TRP A 58 0.84 11.53 5.60
C TRP A 58 -0.54 12.17 5.67
N GLU A 59 -0.90 12.64 6.87
CA GLU A 59 -2.06 13.52 7.04
C GLU A 59 -1.70 14.92 6.56
N ASP A 60 -2.59 15.56 5.81
CA ASP A 60 -2.46 16.97 5.48
C ASP A 60 -2.83 17.80 6.73
N GLY A 61 -1.83 18.28 7.47
CA GLY A 61 -2.01 19.04 8.72
C GLY A 61 -2.61 20.44 8.55
N GLN A 62 -3.33 20.71 7.45
CA GLN A 62 -3.85 22.04 7.11
C GLN A 62 -5.39 22.13 7.13
N ASP A 63 -6.13 21.02 7.19
CA ASP A 63 -7.61 21.01 7.17
C ASP A 63 -8.22 20.59 8.53
N TYR A 64 -7.75 21.17 9.64
CA TYR A 64 -8.29 20.84 10.97
C TYR A 64 -9.74 21.29 11.19
N GLU A 65 -10.27 22.20 10.37
CA GLU A 65 -11.51 22.87 10.74
C GLU A 65 -12.79 22.20 10.24
N ASN A 66 -12.87 21.51 9.09
CA ASN A 66 -14.20 21.10 8.57
C ASN A 66 -14.27 19.90 7.60
N GLY A 67 -13.30 18.97 7.58
CA GLY A 67 -13.37 17.85 6.62
C GLY A 67 -12.65 16.56 7.04
N PRO A 68 -12.98 15.42 6.40
CA PRO A 68 -12.25 14.18 6.60
C PRO A 68 -10.78 14.40 6.21
N LYS A 69 -9.87 13.99 7.10
CA LYS A 69 -8.42 14.09 6.89
C LYS A 69 -8.05 13.41 5.58
N LYS A 70 -7.50 14.18 4.63
CA LYS A 70 -7.00 13.62 3.37
C LYS A 70 -5.62 13.05 3.60
N CYS A 71 -5.49 11.73 3.43
CA CYS A 71 -4.18 11.11 3.31
C CYS A 71 -3.58 11.50 1.94
N ARG A 72 -2.37 12.04 1.92
CA ARG A 72 -1.62 12.18 0.67
C ARG A 72 -0.54 11.11 0.58
N VAL A 73 -0.11 10.90 -0.65
CA VAL A 73 0.83 9.85 -1.05
C VAL A 73 2.04 10.53 -1.67
N ARG A 74 3.24 10.19 -1.20
CA ARG A 74 4.51 10.59 -1.84
C ARG A 74 5.38 9.38 -2.13
N ARG A 75 6.09 9.45 -3.27
CA ARG A 75 7.19 8.53 -3.58
C ARG A 75 8.43 8.89 -2.76
N VAL A 76 8.95 7.93 -1.99
CA VAL A 76 10.17 8.12 -1.20
C VAL A 76 11.43 8.09 -2.08
N ARG A 77 11.40 7.42 -3.23
CA ARG A 77 12.59 7.15 -4.09
C ARG A 77 13.12 8.34 -4.90
N GLN A 78 12.39 9.45 -5.03
CA GLN A 78 12.86 10.58 -5.82
C GLN A 78 13.06 11.84 -4.97
N GLN A 79 14.31 12.33 -4.96
CA GLN A 79 14.67 13.66 -4.43
C GLN A 79 13.96 14.80 -5.18
N TYR A 80 13.45 14.53 -6.39
CA TYR A 80 12.62 15.45 -7.14
C TYR A 80 11.15 15.27 -6.77
N ARG A 81 10.42 16.38 -6.61
CA ARG A 81 8.98 16.49 -6.28
C ARG A 81 8.06 15.90 -7.37
N GLN A 82 8.35 14.71 -7.91
CA GLN A 82 7.35 13.99 -8.68
C GLN A 82 6.27 13.55 -7.72
N SER A 83 5.05 13.97 -8.04
CA SER A 83 3.92 13.78 -7.17
C SER A 83 3.66 12.27 -7.03
N GLY A 84 3.56 11.77 -5.80
CA GLY A 84 3.28 10.35 -5.54
C GLY A 84 1.98 9.87 -6.16
N TYR A 85 1.13 10.81 -6.59
CA TYR A 85 -0.07 10.58 -7.37
C TYR A 85 0.20 9.71 -8.60
N ALA A 86 1.34 9.81 -9.29
CA ALA A 86 1.57 9.05 -10.53
C ALA A 86 1.32 7.54 -10.39
N VAL A 87 1.58 6.95 -9.21
CA VAL A 87 1.33 5.52 -8.94
C VAL A 87 -0.16 5.17 -8.97
N PHE A 88 -1.02 6.05 -8.45
CA PHE A 88 -2.46 5.81 -8.29
C PHE A 88 -3.30 6.36 -9.45
N ARG A 89 -2.73 7.23 -10.29
CA ARG A 89 -3.47 7.90 -11.38
C ARG A 89 -3.74 6.99 -12.57
N LEU A 90 -3.04 5.88 -12.70
CA LEU A 90 -3.22 4.96 -13.83
C LEU A 90 -4.66 4.41 -13.89
N SER A 91 -5.24 4.09 -12.73
CA SER A 91 -6.63 3.63 -12.62
C SER A 91 -7.68 4.69 -12.95
N GLU A 92 -7.29 5.96 -13.13
CA GLU A 92 -8.22 7.05 -13.44
C GLU A 92 -8.38 7.29 -14.95
N ILE A 93 -7.55 6.65 -15.80
CA ILE A 93 -7.50 6.98 -17.23
C ILE A 93 -8.71 6.42 -17.99
N CYS A 94 -8.96 5.12 -17.90
CA CYS A 94 -10.11 4.47 -18.54
C CYS A 94 -10.52 3.20 -17.79
N ARG A 95 -11.77 2.74 -18.01
CA ARG A 95 -12.32 1.56 -17.31
C ARG A 95 -11.52 0.28 -17.49
N GLN A 96 -10.97 0.04 -18.69
CA GLN A 96 -10.16 -1.16 -18.93
C GLN A 96 -8.89 -1.15 -18.07
N ILE A 97 -8.15 -0.04 -18.08
CA ILE A 97 -6.95 0.12 -17.24
C ILE A 97 -7.34 0.06 -15.76
N GLN A 98 -8.42 0.71 -15.37
CA GLN A 98 -8.93 0.68 -14.00
C GLN A 98 -9.14 -0.76 -13.50
N GLN A 99 -9.83 -1.60 -14.27
CA GLN A 99 -10.07 -3.00 -13.91
C GLN A 99 -8.78 -3.80 -13.74
N GLU A 100 -7.77 -3.52 -14.56
CA GLU A 100 -6.46 -4.19 -14.50
C GLU A 100 -5.60 -3.68 -13.33
N THR A 101 -5.67 -2.39 -12.99
CA THR A 101 -4.66 -1.75 -12.11
C THR A 101 -5.16 -1.32 -10.75
N THR A 102 -6.46 -1.38 -10.44
CA THR A 102 -7.02 -0.77 -9.20
C THR A 102 -6.34 -1.23 -7.91
N VAL A 103 -5.92 -2.49 -7.83
CA VAL A 103 -5.27 -3.07 -6.64
C VAL A 103 -3.74 -3.09 -6.72
N MET A 104 -3.17 -2.89 -7.90
CA MET A 104 -1.71 -3.01 -8.12
C MET A 104 -0.88 -2.02 -7.27
N PRO A 105 -1.27 -0.73 -7.13
CA PRO A 105 -0.59 0.20 -6.22
C PRO A 105 -0.50 -0.29 -4.77
N TYR A 106 -1.44 -1.10 -4.32
CA TYR A 106 -1.46 -1.63 -2.95
C TYR A 106 -0.66 -2.93 -2.84
N ALA A 107 -0.75 -3.80 -3.85
CA ALA A 107 -0.04 -5.07 -3.88
C ALA A 107 1.47 -4.95 -4.09
N LEU A 108 1.89 -3.96 -4.87
CA LEU A 108 3.26 -3.90 -5.41
C LEU A 108 4.17 -2.90 -4.71
N ASN A 109 3.66 -2.15 -3.73
CA ASN A 109 4.42 -1.10 -3.04
C ASN A 109 4.56 -1.36 -1.55
N THR A 110 5.50 -0.66 -0.94
CA THR A 110 5.71 -0.67 0.51
C THR A 110 5.21 0.63 1.11
N PHE A 111 4.33 0.54 2.11
CA PHE A 111 3.71 1.70 2.73
C PHE A 111 4.41 2.07 4.04
N THR A 112 4.76 3.35 4.19
CA THR A 112 5.33 3.93 5.42
C THR A 112 4.51 5.14 5.84
N PHE A 113 4.61 5.53 7.11
CA PHE A 113 3.92 6.69 7.66
C PHE A 113 4.93 7.70 8.18
N SER A 114 4.68 8.98 7.91
CA SER A 114 5.60 10.04 8.31
C SER A 114 5.53 10.33 9.81
N VAL A 115 6.68 10.55 10.43
CA VAL A 115 6.83 10.92 11.85
C VAL A 115 6.15 12.24 12.18
N LEU A 116 6.31 13.20 11.28
CA LEU A 116 6.05 14.60 11.55
C LEU A 116 4.56 14.91 11.70
N ASN A 117 3.69 14.06 11.14
CA ASN A 117 2.25 14.27 11.12
C ASN A 117 1.50 13.36 12.11
N PHE A 118 2.20 12.50 12.85
CA PHE A 118 1.58 11.55 13.76
C PHE A 118 2.15 11.64 15.18
N LEU A 119 1.55 12.50 15.99
CA LEU A 119 1.48 12.30 17.44
C LEU A 119 0.66 11.04 17.82
N GLY A 120 0.05 10.35 16.84
CA GLY A 120 -0.75 9.14 17.04
C GLY A 120 -0.09 7.84 16.61
N GLY A 121 1.18 7.85 16.18
CA GLY A 121 1.94 6.64 15.80
C GLY A 121 1.18 5.66 14.92
N LEU A 122 1.02 4.41 15.37
CA LEU A 122 0.32 3.36 14.61
C LEU A 122 -1.17 3.64 14.41
N ARG A 123 -1.80 4.52 15.19
CA ARG A 123 -3.22 4.86 14.98
C ARG A 123 -3.49 5.38 13.56
N GLY A 124 -2.57 6.17 13.02
CA GLY A 124 -2.65 6.64 11.63
C GLY A 124 -2.70 5.55 10.59
N PHE A 125 -1.95 4.48 10.86
CA PHE A 125 -1.90 3.29 10.02
C PHE A 125 -3.28 2.64 9.93
N PHE A 126 -3.94 2.46 11.08
CA PHE A 126 -5.28 1.88 11.15
C PHE A 126 -6.34 2.82 10.57
N ASP A 127 -6.27 4.12 10.86
CA ASP A 127 -7.22 5.10 10.31
C ASP A 127 -7.15 5.17 8.77
N TRP A 128 -5.95 5.07 8.18
CA TRP A 128 -5.79 4.92 6.74
C TRP A 128 -6.35 3.59 6.24
N ALA A 129 -6.06 2.47 6.92
CA ALA A 129 -6.57 1.16 6.55
C ALA A 129 -8.11 1.16 6.47
N TYR A 130 -8.80 1.79 7.43
CA TYR A 130 -10.26 1.87 7.45
C TYR A 130 -10.86 2.68 6.28
N GLN A 131 -10.07 3.54 5.64
CA GLN A 131 -10.51 4.29 4.45
C GLN A 131 -10.39 3.49 3.15
N LEU A 132 -9.64 2.38 3.17
CA LEU A 132 -9.44 1.53 2.00
C LEU A 132 -10.60 0.55 1.82
N SER A 133 -10.95 0.28 0.56
CA SER A 133 -11.91 -0.79 0.25
C SER A 133 -11.36 -2.15 0.71
N PRO A 134 -12.20 -3.17 0.95
CA PRO A 134 -11.74 -4.49 1.33
C PRO A 134 -10.70 -5.08 0.36
N ALA A 135 -10.90 -4.90 -0.95
CA ALA A 135 -9.95 -5.37 -1.96
C ALA A 135 -8.59 -4.65 -1.88
N GLN A 136 -8.59 -3.34 -1.60
CA GLN A 136 -7.37 -2.56 -1.44
C GLN A 136 -6.61 -2.95 -0.17
N ARG A 137 -7.31 -3.10 0.97
CA ARG A 137 -6.71 -3.58 2.22
C ARG A 137 -6.08 -4.96 2.07
N ASN A 138 -6.82 -5.89 1.46
CA ASN A 138 -6.36 -7.25 1.22
C ASN A 138 -5.23 -7.31 0.20
N ALA A 139 -5.01 -6.25 -0.59
CA ALA A 139 -3.89 -6.18 -1.51
C ALA A 139 -2.59 -5.75 -0.81
N VAL A 140 -2.64 -4.98 0.28
CA VAL A 140 -1.42 -4.51 0.96
C VAL A 140 -0.66 -5.69 1.57
N ALA A 141 0.52 -5.94 1.04
CA ALA A 141 1.37 -7.06 1.45
C ALA A 141 2.68 -6.61 2.12
N SER A 142 2.98 -5.31 2.15
CA SER A 142 4.30 -4.78 2.54
C SER A 142 4.22 -3.43 3.21
N ILE A 143 4.79 -3.33 4.41
CA ILE A 143 4.71 -2.14 5.24
C ILE A 143 6.08 -1.87 5.88
N GLN A 144 6.35 -0.60 6.13
CA GLN A 144 7.55 -0.14 6.81
C GLN A 144 7.12 0.86 7.89
N PRO A 145 6.93 0.40 9.14
CA PRO A 145 6.60 1.31 10.22
C PRO A 145 7.78 2.25 10.50
N HIS A 146 7.47 3.50 10.85
CA HIS A 146 8.48 4.43 11.35
C HIS A 146 9.00 3.99 12.73
N CYS A 147 10.19 4.45 13.16
CA CYS A 147 10.80 3.97 14.41
C CYS A 147 9.93 4.13 15.65
N HIS A 148 9.22 5.26 15.79
CA HIS A 148 8.26 5.46 16.88
C HIS A 148 7.09 4.48 16.85
N ALA A 149 6.59 4.14 15.65
CA ALA A 149 5.51 3.18 15.48
C ALA A 149 5.97 1.75 15.84
N VAL A 150 7.22 1.39 15.56
CA VAL A 150 7.79 0.11 16.02
C VAL A 150 7.85 0.07 17.55
N TYR A 151 8.20 1.18 18.21
CA TYR A 151 8.21 1.23 19.67
C TYR A 151 6.81 1.00 20.27
N GLU A 152 5.79 1.73 19.82
CA GLU A 152 4.40 1.52 20.25
C GLU A 152 3.91 0.10 20.00
N TYR A 153 4.31 -0.47 18.86
CA TYR A 153 3.99 -1.83 18.49
C TYR A 153 4.56 -2.83 19.51
N MET A 154 5.83 -2.67 19.89
CA MET A 154 6.51 -3.58 20.84
C MET A 154 5.98 -3.47 22.28
N GLU A 155 5.32 -2.37 22.63
CA GLU A 155 4.68 -2.20 23.94
C GLU A 155 3.26 -2.82 24.03
N ASP A 156 2.83 -3.58 23.02
CA ASP A 156 1.51 -4.24 22.94
C ASP A 156 0.31 -3.27 23.06
N LYS A 157 0.51 -1.99 22.71
CA LYS A 157 -0.52 -0.95 22.81
C LYS A 157 -1.48 -0.90 21.62
N THR A 158 -1.23 -1.70 20.59
CA THR A 158 -1.89 -1.59 19.29
C THR A 158 -2.39 -2.94 18.79
N PRO A 159 -3.49 -2.96 18.00
CA PRO A 159 -3.89 -4.17 17.27
C PRO A 159 -2.77 -4.70 16.38
N THR A 160 -2.90 -5.95 15.94
CA THR A 160 -1.96 -6.56 15.00
C THR A 160 -2.06 -5.89 13.62
N LEU A 161 -0.97 -5.83 12.89
CA LEU A 161 -0.94 -5.22 11.56
C LEU A 161 -1.77 -6.07 10.57
N LYS A 162 -1.82 -7.39 10.75
CA LYS A 162 -2.69 -8.29 9.99
C LYS A 162 -4.17 -8.11 10.25
N SER A 163 -4.59 -7.57 11.40
CA SER A 163 -6.01 -7.24 11.60
C SER A 163 -6.46 -6.12 10.65
N ALA A 164 -5.53 -5.25 10.23
CA ALA A 164 -5.80 -4.21 9.22
C ALA A 164 -5.51 -4.67 7.78
N PHE A 165 -4.48 -5.51 7.60
CA PHE A 165 -3.99 -5.96 6.30
C PHE A 165 -3.84 -7.48 6.26
N PRO A 166 -4.91 -8.22 5.93
CA PRO A 166 -4.91 -9.68 6.03
C PRO A 166 -3.84 -10.40 5.20
N SER A 167 -3.43 -9.81 4.07
CA SER A 167 -2.39 -10.37 3.19
C SER A 167 -0.99 -9.87 3.49
N LEU A 168 -0.80 -9.21 4.65
CA LEU A 168 0.51 -8.73 5.07
C LEU A 168 1.48 -9.90 5.22
N GLY A 169 2.54 -9.89 4.42
CA GLY A 169 3.59 -10.92 4.47
C GLY A 169 5.00 -10.36 4.64
N ARG A 170 5.18 -9.03 4.61
CA ARG A 170 6.50 -8.39 4.72
C ARG A 170 6.44 -7.14 5.59
N ILE A 171 7.29 -7.09 6.61
CA ILE A 171 7.47 -5.92 7.48
C ILE A 171 8.94 -5.50 7.40
N TYR A 172 9.18 -4.23 7.06
CA TYR A 172 10.51 -3.64 7.03
C TYR A 172 10.72 -2.80 8.28
N ILE A 173 11.77 -3.08 9.05
CA ILE A 173 12.12 -2.39 10.28
C ILE A 173 13.42 -1.63 10.05
N LEU A 174 13.37 -0.31 10.24
CA LEU A 174 14.54 0.56 10.10
C LEU A 174 15.59 0.22 11.16
N ASP A 175 16.88 0.31 10.82
CA ASP A 175 17.96 0.09 11.78
C ASP A 175 17.89 1.07 12.96
N CYS A 176 17.43 2.31 12.75
CA CYS A 176 17.22 3.25 13.84
C CYS A 176 16.16 2.78 14.84
N SER A 177 15.14 2.03 14.40
CA SER A 177 14.15 1.41 15.29
C SER A 177 14.81 0.36 16.17
N VAL A 178 15.70 -0.46 15.59
CA VAL A 178 16.45 -1.49 16.32
C VAL A 178 17.36 -0.83 17.35
N GLU A 179 18.13 0.20 16.95
CA GLU A 179 19.02 0.94 17.84
C GLU A 179 18.27 1.55 19.03
N HIS A 180 17.07 2.11 18.81
CA HIS A 180 16.23 2.64 19.90
C HIS A 180 15.65 1.58 20.83
N LEU A 181 15.38 0.38 20.31
CA LEU A 181 14.85 -0.74 21.09
C LEU A 181 15.93 -1.58 21.76
N THR A 182 17.20 -1.43 21.37
CA THR A 182 18.32 -2.22 21.89
C THR A 182 18.74 -1.67 23.25
N PRO A 183 18.56 -2.42 24.35
CA PRO A 183 19.14 -2.02 25.63
C PRO A 183 20.67 -1.97 25.52
N TRP A 184 21.30 -1.08 26.28
CA TRP A 184 22.77 -0.90 26.28
C TRP A 184 23.58 -2.19 26.54
N SER A 185 22.95 -3.21 27.11
CA SER A 185 23.55 -4.50 27.46
C SER A 185 23.40 -5.60 26.41
N ILE A 186 22.70 -5.34 25.30
CA ILE A 186 22.42 -6.33 24.25
C ILE A 186 23.02 -5.84 22.94
N ASP A 187 23.58 -6.75 22.14
CA ASP A 187 24.08 -6.40 20.82
C ASP A 187 22.94 -6.31 19.79
N ILE A 188 23.17 -5.53 18.72
CA ILE A 188 22.15 -5.26 17.69
C ILE A 188 21.63 -6.55 17.05
N SER A 189 22.45 -7.59 16.88
CA SER A 189 22.02 -8.83 16.22
C SER A 189 21.03 -9.60 17.08
N THR A 190 21.27 -9.64 18.39
CA THR A 190 20.34 -10.22 19.37
C THR A 190 19.03 -9.43 19.40
N SER A 191 19.08 -8.08 19.37
CA SER A 191 17.86 -7.26 19.30
C SER A 191 17.05 -7.48 18.01
N LYS A 192 17.71 -7.65 16.86
CA LYS A 192 17.02 -8.02 15.61
C LYS A 192 16.30 -9.36 15.74
N ALA A 193 16.95 -10.38 16.31
CA ALA A 193 16.33 -11.68 16.52
C ALA A 193 15.11 -11.62 17.44
N LEU A 194 15.18 -10.86 18.53
CA LEU A 194 14.06 -10.66 19.46
C LEU A 194 12.88 -9.94 18.80
N ILE A 195 13.17 -8.87 18.05
CA ILE A 195 12.16 -8.13 17.27
C ILE A 195 11.48 -9.05 16.24
N GLU A 196 12.25 -9.87 15.52
CA GLU A 196 11.71 -10.80 14.55
C GLU A 196 10.82 -11.86 15.22
N GLN A 197 11.24 -12.41 16.36
CA GLN A 197 10.46 -13.36 17.13
C GLN A 197 9.14 -12.76 17.61
N GLU A 198 9.16 -11.53 18.14
CA GLU A 198 7.97 -10.83 18.61
C GLU A 198 6.97 -10.59 17.46
N VAL A 199 7.46 -10.13 16.31
CA VAL A 199 6.62 -9.94 15.12
C VAL A 199 5.98 -11.26 14.67
N ARG A 200 6.73 -12.37 14.66
CA ARG A 200 6.18 -13.68 14.29
C ARG A 200 5.16 -14.18 15.31
N GLN A 201 5.36 -13.93 16.59
CA GLN A 201 4.40 -14.28 17.63
C GLN A 201 3.08 -13.51 17.48
N ARG A 202 3.15 -12.22 17.13
CA ARG A 202 1.96 -11.36 17.01
C ARG A 202 1.26 -11.47 15.65
N GLU A 203 2.00 -11.54 14.56
CA GLU A 203 1.46 -11.52 13.18
C GLU A 203 1.40 -12.91 12.53
N GLY A 204 2.10 -13.91 13.08
CA GLY A 204 2.18 -15.26 12.54
C GLY A 204 3.49 -15.53 11.78
N GLU A 205 3.84 -16.82 11.70
CA GLU A 205 5.10 -17.33 11.14
C GLU A 205 5.28 -17.07 9.63
N ASP A 206 4.20 -16.76 8.91
CA ASP A 206 4.23 -16.45 7.48
C ASP A 206 4.73 -15.03 7.19
N VAL A 207 4.81 -14.17 8.20
CA VAL A 207 5.28 -12.78 8.05
C VAL A 207 6.80 -12.72 8.11
N LYS A 208 7.40 -12.20 7.04
CA LYS A 208 8.85 -12.01 6.93
C LYS A 208 9.26 -10.62 7.41
N VAL A 209 10.24 -10.58 8.31
CA VAL A 209 10.83 -9.35 8.82
C VAL A 209 12.12 -9.05 8.07
N PHE A 210 12.27 -7.82 7.63
CA PHE A 210 13.48 -7.32 6.99
C PHE A 210 14.02 -6.15 7.80
N PHE A 211 15.33 -6.13 8.03
CA PHE A 211 15.99 -5.04 8.72
C PHE A 211 16.75 -4.17 7.72
N GLY A 212 16.59 -2.85 7.83
CA GLY A 212 17.24 -1.87 6.98
C GLY A 212 16.28 -0.80 6.43
N GLY A 213 16.86 0.31 5.97
CA GLY A 213 16.16 1.38 5.27
C GLY A 213 15.74 1.00 3.84
N TRP A 214 15.40 2.00 3.03
CA TRP A 214 15.04 1.86 1.60
C TRP A 214 16.13 1.29 0.67
N ASP A 215 17.16 0.66 1.24
CA ASP A 215 18.16 -0.12 0.53
C ASP A 215 17.56 -1.50 0.18
N LEU A 216 16.42 -1.50 -0.52
CA LEU A 216 15.96 -2.64 -1.30
C LEU A 216 17.10 -3.00 -2.28
N PRO A 217 17.37 -4.29 -2.55
CA PRO A 217 18.55 -4.73 -3.30
C PRO A 217 18.67 -3.95 -4.61
N GLY A 218 19.61 -2.98 -4.66
CA GLY A 218 19.78 -2.10 -5.80
C GLY A 218 20.22 -0.64 -5.57
N HIS A 219 20.19 -0.02 -4.38
CA HIS A 219 20.76 1.35 -4.24
C HIS A 219 21.09 1.86 -2.82
N LEU A 220 21.88 2.95 -2.83
CA LEU A 220 22.86 3.54 -1.89
C LEU A 220 22.48 3.94 -0.43
N SER A 221 23.38 3.49 0.47
CA SER A 221 23.59 3.79 1.89
C SER A 221 24.01 5.24 2.24
N GLY A 222 23.18 6.23 1.91
CA GLY A 222 23.55 7.65 2.07
C GLY A 222 23.25 8.32 3.42
N MET A 223 22.25 7.87 4.19
CA MET A 223 21.68 8.68 5.28
C MET A 223 22.15 8.35 6.70
N SER A 224 22.85 7.23 6.93
CA SER A 224 23.36 6.85 8.26
C SER A 224 24.41 7.84 8.82
N LYS A 225 25.03 8.67 7.98
CA LYS A 225 26.09 9.60 8.42
C LYS A 225 25.60 10.84 9.19
N TYR A 226 24.32 11.21 9.11
CA TYR A 226 23.84 12.47 9.70
C TYR A 226 23.30 12.36 11.13
N LEU A 227 23.00 11.15 11.62
CA LEU A 227 22.49 10.97 12.99
C LEU A 227 23.60 10.76 14.04
N LYS A 228 24.82 10.38 13.63
CA LYS A 228 25.96 10.20 14.56
C LYS A 228 26.69 11.50 14.93
N ALA A 229 26.34 12.64 14.32
CA ALA A 229 27.03 13.92 14.54
C ALA A 229 26.33 14.86 15.55
N GLY A 230 25.20 14.46 16.16
CA GLY A 230 24.35 15.37 16.93
C GLY A 230 24.31 15.17 18.46
N PHE A 231 24.99 14.17 19.03
CA PHE A 231 24.89 13.83 20.46
C PHE A 231 26.26 13.68 21.14
N SER A 232 27.18 14.59 20.83
CA SER A 232 28.37 14.81 21.66
C SER A 232 28.49 16.30 21.96
N SER A 233 27.81 16.74 23.01
CA SER A 233 28.07 17.97 23.75
C SER A 233 27.62 17.78 25.19
#